data_AF-A0A379IUH2-F1
#
_entry.id   AF-A0A379IUH2-F1
#
_cell.length_a   1.000
_cell.length_b   1.000
_cell.length_c   1.000
_cell.angle_alpha   90.00
_cell.angle_beta   90.00
_cell.angle_gamma   90.00
#
_symmetry.space_group_name_H-M   'P 1'
#
loop_
_entity.id
_entity.type
_entity.pdbx_description
1 polymer ?
#
loop_
_entity_poly.entity_id
_entity_poly.type
_entity_poly.pdbx_seq_one_letter_code
_entity_poly.pdbx_strand_id
1 'polypeptide(L)'
;MNTSSASTTSAETKEPTTGARKAESVVRAPAGVLDVLAGVVLLGVFGLYGWHAMQLPGPMNPNGIGVGEFPAIIAVVSLVAVALMLGVGVIKCVRRSAHPVVTTCRPLSVVLAVLVLLGIGAYLDRLGPLVGVALLAALTMLAAGERRPMQIIAVSLGLSLGLYAVFVLALGVSFS
;
A
#
# COMPACT_ATOMS: atom_id res chain seq x y z
N MET A 1 -38.44 -30.50 -55.66
CA MET A 1 -37.04 -30.96 -55.65
C MET A 1 -36.58 -31.04 -54.20
N ASN A 2 -36.56 -32.25 -53.65
CA ASN A 2 -35.78 -32.59 -52.46
C ASN A 2 -34.37 -32.96 -52.93
N THR A 3 -33.33 -32.53 -52.23
CA THR A 3 -32.31 -33.39 -51.58
C THR A 3 -31.12 -32.57 -51.08
N SER A 4 -30.77 -32.89 -49.83
CA SER A 4 -29.52 -32.70 -49.10
C SER A 4 -28.24 -32.44 -49.90
N SER A 5 -27.36 -31.62 -49.31
CA SER A 5 -26.03 -32.07 -48.87
C SER A 5 -25.40 -31.06 -47.92
N ALA A 6 -25.33 -31.43 -46.66
CA ALA A 6 -24.49 -30.80 -45.64
C ALA A 6 -23.02 -31.18 -45.90
N SER A 7 -22.13 -30.20 -45.89
CA SER A 7 -20.69 -30.41 -45.80
C SER A 7 -20.22 -30.03 -44.40
N THR A 8 -20.08 -31.06 -43.57
CA THR A 8 -19.36 -31.07 -42.30
C THR A 8 -17.86 -31.01 -42.59
N THR A 9 -17.22 -29.87 -42.36
CA THR A 9 -15.76 -29.81 -42.24
C THR A 9 -15.39 -29.92 -40.77
N SER A 10 -14.84 -31.08 -40.46
CA SER A 10 -14.19 -31.57 -39.24
C SER A 10 -13.77 -30.53 -38.21
N ALA A 11 -14.30 -30.71 -37.00
CA ALA A 11 -13.78 -30.17 -35.77
C ALA A 11 -12.36 -30.71 -35.51
N GLU A 12 -11.36 -29.85 -35.61
CA GLU A 12 -10.06 -30.08 -34.99
C GLU A 12 -10.19 -29.72 -33.50
N THR A 13 -10.50 -30.72 -32.68
CA THR A 13 -10.48 -30.63 -31.22
C THR A 13 -9.03 -30.45 -30.77
N LYS A 14 -8.58 -29.20 -30.73
CA LYS A 14 -7.34 -28.84 -30.03
C LYS A 14 -7.65 -28.82 -28.54
N GLU A 15 -7.23 -29.88 -27.85
CA GLU A 15 -7.21 -29.92 -26.39
C GLU A 15 -6.55 -28.64 -25.85
N PRO A 16 -7.23 -27.82 -25.03
CA PRO A 16 -6.52 -26.83 -24.25
C PRO A 16 -5.78 -27.60 -23.16
N THR A 17 -4.49 -27.80 -23.41
CA THR A 17 -3.50 -28.26 -22.46
C THR A 17 -3.77 -27.65 -21.09
N THR A 18 -3.98 -28.55 -20.14
CA THR A 18 -4.03 -28.37 -18.69
C THR A 18 -2.73 -27.74 -18.20
N GLY A 19 -2.54 -26.47 -18.53
CA GLY A 19 -1.53 -25.61 -17.93
C GLY A 19 -2.09 -25.15 -16.61
N ALA A 20 -1.72 -25.86 -15.54
CA ALA A 20 -1.97 -25.51 -14.15
C ALA A 20 -1.50 -24.08 -13.87
N ARG A 21 -2.35 -23.10 -14.18
CA ARG A 21 -2.22 -21.72 -13.74
C ARG A 21 -2.44 -21.80 -12.24
N LYS A 22 -1.34 -21.85 -11.48
CA LYS A 22 -1.32 -21.83 -10.00
C LYS A 22 -2.50 -21.02 -9.53
N ALA A 23 -3.40 -21.67 -8.80
CA ALA A 23 -4.55 -21.04 -8.18
C ALA A 23 -4.03 -19.91 -7.29
N GLU A 24 -3.93 -18.70 -7.85
CA GLU A 24 -3.71 -17.48 -7.09
C GLU A 24 -4.88 -17.44 -6.11
N SER A 25 -4.59 -17.36 -4.81
CA SER A 25 -5.63 -17.41 -3.78
C SER A 25 -6.51 -16.18 -3.91
N VAL A 26 -7.60 -16.30 -4.67
CA VAL A 26 -8.53 -15.21 -4.91
C VAL A 26 -9.39 -15.06 -3.66
N VAL A 27 -8.97 -14.21 -2.73
CA VAL A 27 -9.83 -13.81 -1.62
C VAL A 27 -10.89 -12.88 -2.18
N ARG A 28 -12.15 -13.34 -2.11
CA ARG A 28 -13.34 -12.59 -2.55
C ARG A 28 -14.03 -12.03 -1.32
N ALA A 29 -14.01 -10.71 -1.15
CA ALA A 29 -14.73 -10.02 -0.09
C ALA A 29 -15.68 -8.97 -0.68
N PRO A 30 -16.86 -8.75 -0.06
CA PRO A 30 -17.75 -7.67 -0.47
C PRO A 30 -17.06 -6.31 -0.22
N ALA A 31 -16.92 -5.49 -1.26
CA ALA A 31 -16.17 -4.23 -1.23
C ALA A 31 -16.56 -3.32 -0.05
N GLY A 32 -17.86 -3.18 0.23
CA GLY A 32 -18.33 -2.30 1.30
C GLY A 32 -17.90 -2.76 2.69
N VAL A 33 -17.89 -4.07 2.96
CA VAL A 33 -17.44 -4.61 4.26
C VAL A 33 -15.94 -4.45 4.42
N LEU A 34 -15.18 -4.65 3.33
CA LEU A 34 -13.74 -4.44 3.33
C LEU A 34 -13.39 -2.96 3.54
N ASP A 35 -14.10 -2.04 2.87
CA ASP A 35 -13.93 -0.60 3.05
C ASP A 35 -14.20 -0.17 4.50
N VAL A 36 -15.28 -0.69 5.10
CA VAL A 36 -15.62 -0.41 6.51
C VAL A 36 -14.60 -1.01 7.47
N LEU A 37 -14.21 -2.27 7.30
CA LEU A 37 -13.24 -2.94 8.17
C LEU A 37 -11.88 -2.25 8.10
N ALA A 38 -11.39 -1.97 6.88
CA ALA A 38 -10.15 -1.24 6.67
C ALA A 38 -10.24 0.18 7.26
N GLY A 39 -11.37 0.86 7.05
CA GLY A 39 -11.60 2.19 7.62
C GLY A 39 -11.57 2.18 9.16
N VAL A 40 -12.18 1.20 9.82
CA VAL A 40 -12.13 1.06 11.29
C VAL A 40 -10.70 0.82 11.78
N VAL A 41 -9.96 -0.08 11.12
CA VAL A 41 -8.55 -0.34 11.47
C VAL A 41 -7.70 0.92 11.29
N LEU A 42 -7.83 1.61 10.15
CA LEU A 42 -7.11 2.85 9.87
C LEU A 42 -7.48 3.97 10.86
N LEU A 43 -8.74 4.06 11.26
CA LEU A 43 -9.20 5.04 12.26
C LEU A 43 -8.50 4.81 13.60
N GLY A 44 -8.39 3.54 14.03
CA GLY A 44 -7.65 3.18 15.25
C GLY A 44 -6.16 3.50 15.14
N VAL A 45 -5.53 3.14 14.02
CA VAL A 45 -4.09 3.39 13.79
C VAL A 45 -3.78 4.89 13.76
N PHE A 46 -4.53 5.69 12.99
CA PHE A 46 -4.31 7.13 12.92
C PHE A 46 -4.73 7.87 14.20
N GLY A 47 -5.72 7.34 14.95
CA GLY A 47 -6.06 7.83 16.28
C GLY A 47 -4.91 7.63 17.28
N LEU A 48 -4.32 6.43 17.31
CA LEU A 48 -3.12 6.15 18.12
C LEU A 48 -1.92 6.99 17.68
N TYR A 49 -1.70 7.12 16.37
CA TYR A 49 -0.64 7.96 15.82
C TYR A 49 -0.79 9.42 16.23
N GLY A 50 -2.00 10.00 16.11
CA GLY A 50 -2.30 11.35 16.58
C GLY A 50 -2.14 11.52 18.09
N TRP A 51 -2.54 10.50 18.87
CA TRP A 51 -2.34 10.49 20.32
C TRP A 51 -0.86 10.53 20.71
N HIS A 52 -0.01 9.79 19.98
CA HIS A 52 1.44 9.86 20.17
C HIS A 52 2.00 11.21 19.73
N ALA A 53 1.55 11.74 18.59
CA ALA A 53 1.95 13.06 18.09
C ALA A 53 1.72 14.18 19.13
N MET A 54 0.58 14.15 19.82
CA MET A 54 0.24 15.13 20.86
C MET A 54 1.07 15.02 22.15
N GLN A 55 1.76 13.90 22.37
CA GLN A 55 2.66 13.72 23.51
C GLN A 55 4.07 14.24 23.24
N LEU A 56 4.40 14.59 21.99
CA LEU A 56 5.71 15.16 21.69
C LEU A 56 5.84 16.57 22.27
N PRO A 57 7.06 16.98 22.66
CA PRO A 57 7.31 18.33 23.16
C PRO A 57 6.87 19.39 22.16
N GLY A 58 6.32 20.49 22.67
CA GLY A 58 5.98 21.65 21.88
C GLY A 58 7.20 22.28 21.17
N PRO A 59 6.98 23.15 20.17
CA PRO A 59 8.06 23.81 19.46
C PRO A 59 8.99 24.58 20.40
N MET A 60 10.30 24.29 20.34
CA MET A 60 11.31 25.07 21.07
C MET A 60 11.53 26.47 20.48
N ASN A 61 11.09 26.71 19.24
CA ASN A 61 11.13 28.01 18.59
C ASN A 61 9.69 28.48 18.32
N PRO A 62 9.27 29.65 18.81
CA PRO A 62 7.90 30.15 18.63
C PRO A 62 7.50 30.36 17.16
N ASN A 63 8.46 30.47 16.24
CA ASN A 63 8.21 30.58 14.80
C ASN A 63 8.46 29.27 14.02
N GLY A 64 8.80 28.18 14.70
CA GLY A 64 9.10 26.88 14.09
C GLY A 64 7.92 25.91 14.16
N ILE A 65 7.81 25.02 13.17
CA ILE A 65 6.90 23.88 13.24
C ILE A 65 7.46 22.93 14.32
N GLY A 66 6.68 22.67 15.37
CA GLY A 66 7.07 21.78 16.46
C GLY A 66 7.24 20.33 15.98
N VAL A 67 8.08 19.57 16.68
CA VAL A 67 8.31 18.14 16.39
C VAL A 67 7.02 17.30 16.42
N GLY A 68 6.03 17.71 17.22
CA GLY A 68 4.69 17.10 17.24
C GLY A 68 3.70 17.66 16.21
N GLU A 69 3.89 18.88 15.72
CA GLU A 69 2.93 19.57 14.84
C GLU A 69 2.84 18.89 13.46
N PHE A 70 3.98 18.51 12.88
CA PHE A 70 3.99 17.84 11.58
C PHE A 70 3.29 16.46 11.62
N PRO A 71 3.61 15.55 12.57
CA PRO A 71 2.82 14.34 12.80
C PRO A 71 1.34 14.59 13.08
N ALA A 72 1.00 15.63 13.85
CA ALA A 72 -0.39 15.94 14.18
C ALA A 72 -1.20 16.36 12.94
N ILE A 73 -0.64 17.18 12.05
CA ILE A 73 -1.27 17.55 10.78
C ILE A 73 -1.55 16.30 9.93
N ILE A 74 -0.56 15.41 9.81
CA ILE A 74 -0.73 14.15 9.08
C ILE A 74 -1.87 13.33 9.70
N ALA A 75 -1.88 13.18 11.03
CA ALA A 75 -2.92 12.44 11.73
C ALA A 75 -4.32 13.00 11.45
N VAL A 76 -4.50 14.32 11.55
CA VAL A 76 -5.79 14.99 11.33
C VAL A 76 -6.26 14.82 9.89
N VAL A 77 -5.41 15.11 8.91
CA VAL A 77 -5.76 14.98 7.48
C VAL A 77 -6.10 13.53 7.14
N SER A 78 -5.33 12.57 7.66
CA SER A 78 -5.59 11.15 7.46
C SER A 78 -6.89 10.71 8.13
N LEU A 79 -7.19 11.16 9.36
CA LEU A 79 -8.46 10.86 10.04
C LEU A 79 -9.67 11.37 9.27
N VAL A 80 -9.59 12.59 8.72
CA VAL A 80 -10.67 13.14 7.87
C VAL A 80 -10.86 12.28 6.62
N ALA A 81 -9.77 11.91 5.94
CA ALA A 81 -9.84 11.06 4.75
C ALA A 81 -10.43 9.67 5.07
N VAL A 82 -10.03 9.06 6.19
CA VAL A 82 -10.55 7.77 6.66
C VAL A 82 -12.03 7.88 7.02
N ALA A 83 -12.46 8.96 7.68
CA ALA A 83 -13.87 9.18 8.00
C ALA A 83 -14.74 9.29 6.74
N LEU A 84 -14.27 10.00 5.71
CA LEU A 84 -14.94 10.08 4.42
C LEU A 84 -15.01 8.72 3.72
N MET A 85 -13.90 7.97 3.68
CA MET A 85 -13.85 6.62 3.13
C MET A 85 -14.85 5.69 3.84
N LEU A 86 -14.87 5.74 5.17
CA LEU A 86 -15.77 4.92 5.99
C LEU A 86 -17.24 5.28 5.74
N GLY A 87 -17.56 6.57 5.62
CA GLY A 87 -18.89 7.04 5.24
C GLY A 87 -19.33 6.48 3.88
N VAL A 88 -18.44 6.52 2.88
CA VAL A 88 -18.69 5.92 1.56
C VAL A 88 -18.89 4.40 1.66
N GLY A 89 -18.07 3.70 2.46
CA GLY A 89 -18.19 2.26 2.72
C GLY A 89 -19.53 1.88 3.35
N VAL A 90 -19.98 2.63 4.36
CA VAL A 90 -21.28 2.43 5.02
C VAL A 90 -22.42 2.66 4.03
N ILE A 91 -22.38 3.73 3.23
CA ILE A 91 -23.39 3.99 2.19
C ILE A 91 -23.47 2.84 1.20
N LYS A 92 -22.32 2.30 0.74
CA LYS A 92 -22.27 1.12 -0.14
C LYS A 92 -22.89 -0.13 0.51
N CYS A 93 -22.64 -0.36 1.80
CA CYS A 93 -23.24 -1.47 2.55
C CYS A 93 -24.76 -1.33 2.65
N VAL A 94 -25.26 -0.14 2.98
CA VAL A 94 -26.70 0.13 3.17
C VAL A 94 -27.45 0.08 1.84
N ARG A 95 -26.88 0.61 0.76
CA ARG A 95 -27.54 0.67 -0.55
C ARG A 95 -27.69 -0.68 -1.27
N ARG A 96 -27.13 -1.78 -0.75
CA ARG A 96 -27.18 -3.14 -1.36
C ARG A 96 -26.90 -3.13 -2.88
N SER A 97 -26.16 -2.14 -3.38
CA SER A 97 -25.82 -2.03 -4.79
C SER A 97 -24.94 -3.22 -5.15
N ALA A 98 -25.29 -3.91 -6.24
CA ALA A 98 -24.66 -5.13 -6.76
C ALA A 98 -23.21 -5.24 -6.29
N HIS A 99 -22.96 -6.03 -5.24
CA HIS A 99 -21.71 -6.00 -4.51
C HIS A 99 -20.54 -6.28 -5.46
N PRO A 100 -19.72 -5.27 -5.80
CA PRO A 100 -18.53 -5.56 -6.58
C PRO A 100 -17.64 -6.43 -5.68
N VAL A 101 -17.40 -7.66 -6.11
CA VAL A 101 -16.54 -8.58 -5.41
C VAL A 101 -15.10 -8.11 -5.65
N VAL A 102 -14.43 -7.66 -4.60
CA VAL A 102 -13.01 -7.29 -4.71
C VAL A 102 -12.21 -8.58 -4.68
N THR A 103 -11.44 -8.80 -5.74
CA THR A 103 -10.48 -9.90 -5.84
C THR A 103 -9.11 -9.40 -5.45
N THR A 104 -8.61 -9.80 -4.29
CA THR A 104 -7.22 -9.51 -3.91
C THR A 104 -6.31 -10.58 -4.48
N CYS A 105 -5.55 -10.26 -5.53
CA CYS A 105 -4.71 -11.25 -6.21
C CYS A 105 -3.43 -11.62 -5.42
N ARG A 106 -2.95 -10.77 -4.50
CA ARG A 106 -1.66 -10.97 -3.82
C ARG A 106 -1.65 -10.60 -2.33
N PRO A 107 -2.49 -11.21 -1.49
CA PRO A 107 -2.56 -10.88 -0.06
C PRO A 107 -1.22 -11.10 0.67
N LEU A 108 -0.47 -12.13 0.30
CA LEU A 108 0.82 -12.45 0.91
C LEU A 108 1.90 -11.40 0.63
N SER A 109 1.88 -10.80 -0.56
CA SER A 109 2.77 -9.69 -0.95
C SER A 109 2.53 -8.46 -0.07
N VAL A 110 1.26 -8.14 0.20
CA VAL A 110 0.88 -7.02 1.07
C VAL A 110 1.35 -7.28 2.51
N VAL A 111 1.11 -8.48 3.04
CA VAL A 111 1.58 -8.84 4.40
C VAL A 111 3.11 -8.73 4.49
N LEU A 112 3.82 -9.22 3.48
CA LEU A 112 5.28 -9.14 3.46
C LEU A 112 5.77 -7.69 3.41
N ALA A 113 5.14 -6.83 2.60
CA ALA A 113 5.46 -5.41 2.54
C ALA A 113 5.20 -4.70 3.88
N VAL A 114 4.12 -5.04 4.59
CA VAL A 114 3.82 -4.53 5.93
C VAL A 114 4.90 -4.97 6.94
N LEU A 115 5.31 -6.23 6.91
CA LEU A 115 6.37 -6.74 7.78
C LEU A 115 7.72 -6.05 7.52
N VAL A 116 8.05 -5.81 6.25
CA VAL A 116 9.25 -5.04 5.86
C VAL A 116 9.17 -3.62 6.41
N LEU A 117 8.03 -2.95 6.26
CA LEU A 117 7.82 -1.60 6.76
C LEU A 117 7.99 -1.52 8.29
N LEU A 118 7.35 -2.44 9.03
CA LEU A 118 7.45 -2.52 10.49
C LEU A 118 8.88 -2.84 10.93
N GLY A 119 9.54 -3.78 10.25
CA GLY A 119 10.92 -4.16 10.53
C GLY A 119 11.86 -2.98 10.37
N ILE A 120 11.83 -2.31 9.22
CA ILE A 120 12.71 -1.14 9.01
C ILE A 120 12.36 0.00 9.96
N GLY A 121 11.09 0.24 10.25
CA GLY A 121 10.66 1.23 11.23
C GLY A 121 11.27 0.97 12.62
N ALA A 122 11.27 -0.28 13.07
CA ALA A 122 11.84 -0.66 14.38
C ALA A 122 13.37 -0.57 14.44
N TYR A 123 14.07 -0.68 13.30
CA TYR A 123 15.53 -0.61 13.22
C TYR A 123 16.04 0.72 12.65
N LEU A 124 15.17 1.70 12.43
CA LEU A 124 15.52 2.96 11.76
C LEU A 124 16.59 3.73 12.55
N ASP A 125 16.50 3.73 13.88
CA ASP A 125 17.47 4.39 14.77
C ASP A 125 18.89 3.80 14.64
N ARG A 126 19.01 2.51 14.30
CA ARG A 126 20.32 1.85 14.08
C ARG A 126 20.82 1.95 12.66
N LEU A 127 19.92 1.87 11.68
CA LEU A 127 20.27 1.88 10.26
C LEU A 127 20.56 3.29 9.75
N GLY A 128 19.98 4.29 10.39
CA GLY A 128 19.94 5.65 9.89
C GLY A 128 18.93 5.81 8.74
N PRO A 129 18.42 7.03 8.52
CA PRO A 129 17.34 7.28 7.58
C PRO A 129 17.72 6.98 6.12
N LEU A 130 18.97 7.23 5.72
CA LEU A 130 19.43 7.01 4.34
C LEU A 130 19.42 5.53 3.95
N VAL A 131 20.00 4.68 4.80
CA VAL A 131 20.08 3.24 4.57
C VAL A 131 18.71 2.61 4.79
N GLY A 132 17.97 3.05 5.82
CA GLY A 132 16.61 2.60 6.09
C GLY A 132 15.67 2.82 4.89
N VAL A 133 15.67 4.00 4.30
CA VAL A 133 14.83 4.32 3.13
C VAL A 133 15.26 3.54 1.89
N ALA A 134 16.56 3.40 1.63
CA ALA A 134 17.05 2.61 0.51
C ALA A 134 16.62 1.13 0.63
N LEU A 135 16.79 0.53 1.81
CA LEU A 135 16.35 -0.84 2.08
C LEU A 135 14.83 -0.98 2.00
N LEU A 136 14.09 0.01 2.50
CA LEU A 136 12.63 0.00 2.47
C LEU A 136 12.11 0.00 1.05
N ALA A 137 12.62 0.90 0.20
CA ALA A 137 12.27 0.95 -1.22
C ALA A 137 12.61 -0.38 -1.91
N ALA A 138 13.81 -0.92 -1.69
CA ALA A 138 14.24 -2.16 -2.33
C ALA A 138 13.37 -3.36 -1.91
N LEU A 139 13.16 -3.55 -0.60
CA LEU A 139 12.43 -4.69 -0.07
C LEU A 139 10.92 -4.60 -0.36
N THR A 140 10.33 -3.41 -0.36
CA THR A 140 8.92 -3.22 -0.74
C THR A 140 8.70 -3.48 -2.23
N MET A 141 9.61 -3.05 -3.10
CA MET A 141 9.57 -3.39 -4.53
C MET A 141 9.68 -4.89 -4.78
N LEU A 142 10.61 -5.56 -4.07
CA LEU A 142 10.73 -7.01 -4.11
C LEU A 142 9.47 -7.72 -3.58
N ALA A 143 8.88 -7.21 -2.49
CA ALA A 143 7.64 -7.71 -1.92
C ALA A 143 6.47 -7.58 -2.92
N ALA A 144 6.38 -6.45 -3.61
CA ALA A 144 5.38 -6.18 -4.66
C ALA A 144 5.58 -7.07 -5.91
N GLY A 145 6.74 -7.72 -6.03
CA GLY A 145 7.07 -8.63 -7.12
C GLY A 145 7.83 -7.98 -8.28
N GLU A 146 8.38 -6.79 -8.10
CA GLU A 146 9.30 -6.19 -9.07
C GLU A 146 10.59 -7.03 -9.13
N ARG A 147 11.04 -7.33 -10.35
CA ARG A 147 12.21 -8.19 -10.60
C ARG A 147 13.26 -7.51 -11.45
N ARG A 148 13.04 -6.26 -11.89
CA ARG A 148 14.00 -5.48 -12.68
C ARG A 148 15.07 -4.89 -11.74
N PRO A 149 16.27 -5.48 -11.63
CA PRO A 149 17.25 -5.07 -10.62
C PRO A 149 17.71 -3.63 -10.82
N MET A 150 17.86 -3.19 -12.07
CA MET A 150 18.27 -1.82 -12.39
C MET A 150 17.27 -0.78 -11.87
N GLN A 151 15.97 -1.07 -11.99
CA GLN A 151 14.91 -0.19 -11.50
C GLN A 151 14.89 -0.16 -9.97
N ILE A 152 15.04 -1.31 -9.32
CA ILE A 152 15.09 -1.42 -7.86
C ILE A 152 16.24 -0.58 -7.32
N ILE A 153 17.45 -0.73 -7.89
CA ILE A 153 18.64 0.03 -7.46
C ILE A 153 18.45 1.52 -7.72
N ALA A 154 18.03 1.90 -8.92
CA ALA A 154 17.85 3.30 -9.30
C ALA A 154 16.84 4.02 -8.39
N VAL A 155 15.69 3.39 -8.10
CA VAL A 155 14.68 4.01 -7.24
C VAL A 155 15.11 4.05 -5.78
N SER A 156 15.72 2.97 -5.28
CA SER A 156 16.18 2.90 -3.88
C SER A 156 17.27 3.92 -3.59
N LEU A 157 18.27 4.02 -4.47
CA LEU A 157 19.33 5.02 -4.36
C LEU A 157 18.80 6.43 -4.64
N GLY A 158 17.93 6.59 -5.64
CA GLY A 158 17.34 7.89 -5.98
C GLY A 158 16.51 8.47 -4.84
N LEU A 159 15.70 7.66 -4.16
CA LEU A 159 14.94 8.09 -2.98
C LEU A 159 15.86 8.49 -1.83
N SER A 160 16.89 7.69 -1.55
CA SER A 160 17.86 7.99 -0.50
C SER A 160 18.65 9.28 -0.79
N LEU A 161 19.15 9.45 -2.02
CA LEU A 161 19.82 10.68 -2.46
C LEU A 161 18.89 11.90 -2.43
N GLY A 162 17.63 11.74 -2.84
CA GLY A 162 16.64 12.81 -2.81
C GLY A 162 16.38 13.29 -1.39
N LEU A 163 16.23 12.34 -0.44
CA LEU A 163 16.14 12.64 0.98
C LEU A 163 17.38 13.37 1.49
N TYR A 164 18.58 12.90 1.14
CA TYR A 164 19.82 13.59 1.47
C TYR A 164 19.82 15.03 0.95
N ALA A 165 19.45 15.24 -0.32
CA ALA A 165 19.45 16.56 -0.92
C ALA A 165 18.45 17.51 -0.24
N VAL A 166 17.24 17.05 0.04
CA VAL A 166 16.22 17.90 0.68
C VAL A 166 16.60 18.21 2.13
N PHE A 167 16.93 17.19 2.93
CA PHE A 167 17.13 17.39 4.35
C PHE A 167 18.50 17.93 4.70
N VAL A 168 19.56 17.42 4.07
CA VAL A 168 20.93 17.84 4.39
C VAL A 168 21.31 19.09 3.60
N LEU A 169 21.13 19.09 2.27
CA LEU A 169 21.59 20.22 1.45
C LEU A 169 20.64 21.42 1.52
N ALA A 170 19.32 21.21 1.42
CA ALA A 170 18.36 22.32 1.37
C ALA A 170 17.96 22.81 2.76
N LEU A 171 17.76 21.91 3.73
CA LEU A 171 17.30 22.25 5.08
C LEU A 171 18.42 22.31 6.12
N GLY A 172 19.65 21.90 5.78
CA GLY A 172 20.80 21.92 6.70
C GLY A 172 20.70 20.95 7.88
N VAL A 173 19.80 19.96 7.82
CA VAL A 173 19.57 18.99 8.90
C VAL A 173 20.65 17.92 8.83
N SER A 174 21.33 17.68 9.96
CA SER A 174 22.31 16.60 10.10
C SER A 174 21.61 15.34 10.59
N PHE A 175 21.76 14.22 9.88
CA PHE A 175 21.38 12.92 10.39
C PHE A 175 22.51 12.41 11.30
N SER A 176 22.43 12.66 12.61
CA SER A 176 23.35 12.10 13.62
C SER A 176 22.79 10.87 14.27
#